data_AF-A0A357KVS0-F1
#
_entry.id   AF-A0A357KVS0-F1
#
_cell.length_a   1.000
_cell.length_b   1.000
_cell.length_c   1.000
_cell.angle_alpha   90.00
_cell.angle_beta   90.00
_cell.angle_gamma   90.00
#
_symmetry.space_group_name_H-M   'P 1'
#
loop_
_entity.id
_entity.type
_entity.pdbx_description
1 polymer ?
#
loop_
_entity_poly.entity_id
_entity_poly.type
_entity_poly.pdbx_seq_one_letter_code
_entity_poly.pdbx_strand_id
1 'polypeptide(L)'
;MRSGWVHAALGAASALIGLGHLPARAGVRETRTLAGVESVDRKGDADNDTRTFTLTGGYTLGAVHIIGEWTNPNGVATKPGHCYARVRRPDGAFVDVRLAYTSAFVANGTTLINADFRMSGADPAGQWQLEFYESVDDAPGLADMVWNSLRFEFEDTSGGTNGGDITLCEVYGLEQRAREFDVAGLSLGTTSWNIGSRAMAWRSAPDVRHPFIAMNIYRLRDGRFTQIGQSWVKHGFFALSDAQCGGFCNATSGEFLGVGCTDTYTPSVNANQSGLGPRFEVNPWTGAWDFNGSILQTGIPGGDTPTSRLIRVRDADLDPALNDGAEYFYEAFYIARDDANPLNSAAWKPFGVLGQTAGVWAFDQPARSTAPLPGFAIQGASPTAQVTTLAQFFPVSRGFAPDGRCFLSSEAIDNKDGTWRYEYALMNVDMARQVGAFDIPAAFGIAISDIGFSAPEHDREFLNQPVAGGGGPIDNDPWGAERTAEGVRWKTGANPLRWGTVYSFWFTANAPPTSGTVTLQLFTPGAITEVQGAAQAPAPKARCTGDTNSDSTVDFDDIVAVLQNWRTIGPFGDATQDGDVDFDDISAVLVNWLQPCP
;
A
#
# COMPACT_ATOMS: atom_id res chain seq x y z
N MET A 1 71.68 -31.67 -23.85
CA MET A 1 72.13 -30.97 -25.08
C MET A 1 71.29 -29.70 -25.17
N ARG A 2 71.82 -28.54 -24.75
CA ARG A 2 72.26 -27.39 -25.61
C ARG A 2 71.19 -26.99 -26.64
N SER A 3 70.75 -25.73 -26.83
CA SER A 3 71.23 -24.40 -26.40
C SER A 3 70.41 -23.25 -27.06
N GLY A 4 70.28 -22.08 -26.39
CA GLY A 4 70.27 -20.69 -26.96
C GLY A 4 68.90 -19.97 -27.07
N TRP A 5 68.54 -18.91 -26.32
CA TRP A 5 69.03 -17.49 -26.21
C TRP A 5 68.90 -16.73 -27.58
N VAL A 6 68.30 -15.53 -27.78
CA VAL A 6 68.37 -14.20 -27.11
C VAL A 6 67.24 -13.23 -27.62
N HIS A 7 66.82 -12.28 -26.75
CA HIS A 7 66.16 -10.94 -26.86
C HIS A 7 65.34 -10.44 -28.08
N ALA A 8 64.23 -9.71 -27.84
CA ALA A 8 64.17 -8.24 -27.64
C ALA A 8 62.72 -7.68 -27.76
N ALA A 9 62.44 -6.60 -27.03
CA ALA A 9 61.16 -5.89 -26.92
C ALA A 9 60.96 -4.78 -27.99
N LEU A 10 59.72 -4.27 -28.12
CA LEU A 10 59.17 -3.07 -28.83
C LEU A 10 57.97 -3.52 -29.70
N GLY A 11 56.79 -2.91 -29.77
CA GLY A 11 56.21 -1.66 -29.30
C GLY A 11 55.01 -1.35 -30.24
N ALA A 12 53.86 -0.98 -29.65
CA ALA A 12 52.72 -0.20 -30.15
C ALA A 12 52.14 -0.33 -31.60
N ALA A 13 50.79 -0.37 -31.60
CA ALA A 13 49.83 0.35 -32.46
C ALA A 13 49.20 -0.31 -33.72
N SER A 14 47.88 -0.49 -33.60
CA SER A 14 46.80 -0.06 -34.53
C SER A 14 46.60 -0.68 -35.93
N ALA A 15 45.44 -1.33 -36.10
CA ALA A 15 44.48 -1.17 -37.22
C ALA A 15 43.21 -1.98 -36.87
N LEU A 16 42.08 -1.40 -36.44
CA LEU A 16 40.99 -0.82 -37.25
C LEU A 16 40.56 -1.67 -38.45
N ILE A 17 39.52 -2.50 -38.25
CA ILE A 17 38.53 -2.86 -39.29
C ILE A 17 37.15 -2.85 -38.62
N GLY A 18 36.25 -2.03 -39.16
CA GLY A 18 34.94 -1.74 -38.61
C GLY A 18 33.90 -2.83 -38.85
N LEU A 19 32.88 -2.82 -37.99
CA LEU A 19 31.61 -3.48 -38.20
C LEU A 19 30.49 -2.45 -38.07
N GLY A 20 29.65 -2.43 -39.10
CA GLY A 20 28.69 -1.39 -39.39
C GLY A 20 27.52 -1.30 -38.42
N HIS A 21 26.90 -0.13 -38.46
CA HIS A 21 25.62 0.19 -37.84
C HIS A 21 24.51 -0.76 -38.32
N LEU A 22 23.87 -1.41 -37.36
CA LEU A 22 22.49 -1.90 -37.47
C LEU A 22 21.66 -1.14 -36.43
N PRO A 23 20.49 -0.58 -36.79
CA PRO A 23 19.69 0.20 -35.87
C PRO A 23 19.11 -0.70 -34.77
N ALA A 24 19.17 -0.20 -33.53
CA ALA A 24 18.70 -0.89 -32.34
C ALA A 24 17.22 -1.30 -32.47
N ARG A 25 16.93 -2.59 -32.35
CA ARG A 25 15.57 -3.10 -32.11
C ARG A 25 15.17 -2.76 -30.67
N ALA A 26 14.18 -1.90 -30.53
CA ALA A 26 13.57 -1.55 -29.25
C ALA A 26 12.57 -2.64 -28.82
N GLY A 27 12.70 -3.19 -27.61
CA GLY A 27 11.68 -4.07 -27.05
C GLY A 27 12.19 -5.19 -26.15
N VAL A 28 12.82 -4.84 -25.02
CA VAL A 28 12.80 -5.58 -23.75
C VAL A 28 13.01 -4.52 -22.66
N ARG A 29 12.03 -4.29 -21.79
CA ARG A 29 12.30 -3.60 -20.50
C ARG A 29 12.84 -4.68 -19.57
N GLU A 30 14.13 -4.96 -19.71
CA GLU A 30 14.89 -5.48 -18.59
C GLU A 30 14.80 -4.43 -17.48
N THR A 31 14.71 -4.89 -16.23
CA THR A 31 15.21 -4.11 -15.10
C THR A 31 16.66 -3.75 -15.43
N ARG A 32 16.88 -2.60 -16.06
CA ARG A 32 18.22 -2.03 -16.11
C ARG A 32 18.48 -1.55 -14.69
N THR A 33 19.21 -2.35 -13.93
CA THR A 33 20.32 -1.77 -13.16
C THR A 33 21.05 -0.90 -14.18
N LEU A 34 20.83 0.41 -14.13
CA LEU A 34 21.42 1.33 -15.09
C LEU A 34 22.93 1.05 -15.09
N ALA A 35 23.45 0.55 -16.21
CA ALA A 35 24.88 0.38 -16.40
C ALA A 35 25.53 1.76 -16.23
N GLY A 36 26.12 1.97 -15.05
CA GLY A 36 26.55 3.27 -14.54
C GLY A 36 26.48 3.38 -13.00
N VAL A 37 25.71 2.53 -12.32
CA VAL A 37 25.75 2.42 -10.85
C VAL A 37 26.62 1.22 -10.47
N GLU A 38 27.84 1.50 -10.03
CA GLU A 38 28.71 0.48 -9.42
C GLU A 38 28.07 0.03 -8.10
N SER A 39 27.89 -1.28 -7.93
CA SER A 39 27.82 -1.88 -6.60
C SER A 39 29.15 -1.54 -5.91
N VAL A 40 29.13 -0.61 -4.95
CA VAL A 40 30.33 -0.32 -4.17
C VAL A 40 30.47 -1.40 -3.11
N ASP A 41 31.32 -2.37 -3.38
CA ASP A 41 31.59 -3.48 -2.47
C ASP A 41 32.87 -3.20 -1.65
N ARG A 42 32.66 -3.07 -0.33
CA ARG A 42 33.55 -3.35 0.82
C ARG A 42 34.62 -2.38 1.38
N LYS A 43 34.51 -2.27 2.73
CA LYS A 43 35.51 -2.33 3.83
C LYS A 43 36.39 -1.10 4.17
N GLY A 44 36.06 -0.43 5.27
CA GLY A 44 37.02 0.37 6.06
C GLY A 44 36.37 1.11 7.22
N ASP A 45 36.91 0.94 8.43
CA ASP A 45 36.61 1.74 9.62
C ASP A 45 37.04 3.19 9.36
N ALA A 46 36.11 4.10 9.08
CA ALA A 46 36.38 5.53 9.18
C ALA A 46 35.07 6.34 9.30
N ASP A 47 35.06 7.23 10.28
CA ASP A 47 34.13 8.35 10.38
C ASP A 47 34.12 9.12 9.04
N ASN A 48 32.91 9.30 8.50
CA ASN A 48 32.59 9.95 7.22
C ASN A 48 32.96 9.19 5.94
N ASP A 49 32.03 8.34 5.52
CA ASP A 49 32.13 7.58 4.29
C ASP A 49 31.54 8.39 3.11
N THR A 50 32.40 8.89 2.21
CA THR A 50 31.96 9.57 0.98
C THR A 50 31.93 8.57 -0.20
N ARG A 51 30.81 8.55 -0.93
CA ARG A 51 30.55 7.72 -2.11
C ARG A 51 30.17 8.61 -3.28
N THR A 52 30.55 8.23 -4.50
CA THR A 52 30.18 9.00 -5.70
C THR A 52 29.55 8.13 -6.76
N PHE A 53 28.54 8.63 -7.46
CA PHE A 53 27.91 7.95 -8.60
C PHE A 53 27.69 8.93 -9.75
N THR A 54 27.58 8.43 -10.99
CA THR A 54 27.43 9.29 -12.19
C THR A 54 26.12 9.02 -12.91
N LEU A 55 25.35 10.07 -13.19
CA LEU A 55 24.14 10.01 -14.00
C LEU A 55 24.43 10.42 -15.45
N THR A 56 24.08 9.56 -16.41
CA THR A 56 24.41 9.71 -17.85
C THR A 56 23.26 10.24 -18.72
N GLY A 57 22.32 11.00 -18.15
CA GLY A 57 21.19 11.60 -18.88
C GLY A 57 20.55 12.78 -18.14
N GLY A 58 19.77 13.60 -18.85
CA GLY A 58 18.94 14.64 -18.24
C GLY A 58 17.66 14.03 -17.70
N TYR A 59 17.60 13.80 -16.40
CA TYR A 59 16.44 13.25 -15.70
C TYR A 59 15.80 14.35 -14.85
N THR A 60 14.50 14.23 -14.58
CA THR A 60 13.87 14.99 -13.49
C THR A 60 13.68 13.99 -12.36
N LEU A 61 14.44 14.12 -11.27
CA LEU A 61 14.38 13.20 -10.14
C LEU A 61 13.17 13.54 -9.26
N GLY A 62 12.23 12.62 -9.13
CA GLY A 62 11.09 12.74 -8.21
C GLY A 62 11.44 12.41 -6.76
N ALA A 63 12.35 11.45 -6.57
CA ALA A 63 12.91 11.03 -5.29
C ALA A 63 14.20 10.24 -5.53
N VAL A 64 15.08 10.21 -4.52
CA VAL A 64 16.18 9.26 -4.44
C VAL A 64 15.99 8.43 -3.18
N HIS A 65 16.05 7.12 -3.35
CA HIS A 65 15.95 6.16 -2.27
C HIS A 65 17.33 5.59 -1.97
N ILE A 66 17.77 5.69 -0.72
CA ILE A 66 18.99 5.04 -0.25
C ILE A 66 18.57 3.75 0.43
N ILE A 67 18.98 2.61 -0.12
CA ILE A 67 18.81 1.30 0.52
C ILE A 67 20.19 0.83 0.93
N GLY A 68 20.37 0.64 2.23
CA GLY A 68 21.61 0.05 2.73
C GLY A 68 21.35 -1.15 3.61
N GLU A 69 22.03 -2.26 3.30
CA GLU A 69 22.16 -3.40 4.20
C GLU A 69 23.41 -3.21 5.04
N TRP A 70 23.33 -3.41 6.35
CA TRP A 70 24.51 -3.33 7.22
C TRP A 70 24.51 -4.40 8.30
N THR A 71 25.69 -4.65 8.88
CA THR A 71 25.89 -5.54 10.03
C THR A 71 26.59 -4.81 11.17
N ASN A 72 26.10 -4.99 12.41
CA ASN A 72 26.79 -4.57 13.63
C ASN A 72 27.64 -5.73 14.18
N PRO A 73 28.97 -5.70 14.08
CA PRO A 73 29.85 -6.74 14.61
C PRO A 73 30.00 -6.67 16.14
N ASN A 74 29.70 -5.54 16.79
CA ASN A 74 30.05 -5.29 18.20
C ASN A 74 28.88 -5.38 19.19
N GLY A 75 27.64 -5.49 18.70
CA GLY A 75 26.46 -5.77 19.51
C GLY A 75 25.92 -4.55 20.28
N VAL A 76 24.59 -4.39 20.23
CA VAL A 76 23.74 -3.42 20.94
C VAL A 76 24.27 -1.97 20.96
N ALA A 77 23.85 -1.16 19.99
CA ALA A 77 23.80 0.28 20.21
C ALA A 77 22.64 0.56 21.19
N THR A 78 22.97 1.06 22.38
CA THR A 78 22.02 1.29 23.49
C THR A 78 21.27 2.62 23.39
N LYS A 79 21.47 3.39 22.31
CA LYS A 79 20.76 4.65 22.05
C LYS A 79 20.37 4.78 20.59
N PRO A 80 19.23 5.40 20.27
CA PRO A 80 18.90 5.78 18.91
C PRO A 80 19.86 6.88 18.43
N GLY A 81 20.95 6.51 17.78
CA GLY A 81 21.85 7.46 17.10
C GLY A 81 21.16 8.09 15.88
N HIS A 82 21.41 9.38 15.65
CA HIS A 82 20.91 10.11 14.48
C HIS A 82 21.94 10.04 13.36
N CYS A 83 21.74 9.15 12.38
CA CYS A 83 22.59 9.08 11.19
C CYS A 83 22.04 10.01 10.09
N TYR A 84 22.92 10.78 9.45
CA TYR A 84 22.57 11.66 8.34
C TYR A 84 23.34 11.28 7.08
N ALA A 85 22.70 11.46 5.93
CA ALA A 85 23.33 11.36 4.62
C ALA A 85 23.17 12.69 3.88
N ARG A 86 24.28 13.29 3.45
CA ARG A 86 24.31 14.46 2.60
C ARG A 86 24.40 14.04 1.15
N VAL A 87 23.42 14.40 0.36
CA VAL A 87 23.45 14.19 -1.09
C VAL A 87 23.80 15.51 -1.75
N ARG A 88 24.90 15.55 -2.49
CA ARG A 88 25.39 16.72 -3.23
C ARG A 88 25.29 16.49 -4.74
N ARG A 89 24.69 17.46 -5.42
CA ARG A 89 24.51 17.54 -6.87
C ARG A 89 25.82 17.92 -7.59
N PRO A 90 25.91 17.65 -8.91
CA PRO A 90 26.99 18.14 -9.76
C PRO A 90 27.12 19.67 -9.77
N ASP A 91 26.01 20.40 -9.56
CA ASP A 91 25.98 21.87 -9.49
C ASP A 91 26.40 22.41 -8.11
N GLY A 92 26.71 21.54 -7.14
CA GLY A 92 27.15 21.89 -5.79
C GLY A 92 26.04 22.07 -4.77
N ALA A 93 24.75 22.06 -5.17
CA ALA A 93 23.67 22.07 -4.19
C ALA A 93 23.59 20.74 -3.43
N PHE A 94 23.09 20.75 -2.20
CA PHE A 94 23.00 19.54 -1.40
C PHE A 94 21.72 19.50 -0.55
N VAL A 95 21.35 18.30 -0.13
CA VAL A 95 20.29 18.04 0.86
C VAL A 95 20.82 17.08 1.92
N ASP A 96 20.53 17.38 3.18
CA ASP A 96 20.82 16.49 4.30
C ASP A 96 19.57 15.67 4.61
N VAL A 97 19.75 14.35 4.68
CA VAL A 97 18.68 13.38 4.83
C VAL A 97 18.91 12.63 6.13
N ARG A 98 17.91 12.66 7.02
CA ARG A 98 17.94 11.84 8.23
C ARG A 98 17.63 10.40 7.85
N LEU A 99 18.52 9.48 8.20
CA LEU A 99 18.32 8.05 7.98
C LEU A 99 17.51 7.48 9.15
N ALA A 100 16.29 7.02 8.88
CA ALA A 100 15.45 6.32 9.85
C ALA A 100 15.66 4.80 9.70
N TYR A 101 15.91 4.10 10.82
CA TYR A 101 15.96 2.65 10.88
C TYR A 101 14.76 2.11 11.66
N THR A 102 14.24 0.97 11.21
CA THR A 102 12.92 0.44 11.60
C THR A 102 12.96 -0.66 12.66
N SER A 103 14.08 -0.90 13.34
CA SER A 103 14.17 -1.98 14.35
C SER A 103 15.11 -1.70 15.51
N ALA A 104 14.78 -2.25 16.68
CA ALA A 104 15.71 -2.47 17.79
C ALA A 104 16.82 -3.45 17.36
N PHE A 105 18.06 -3.17 17.79
CA PHE A 105 19.28 -3.84 17.32
C PHE A 105 19.33 -5.32 17.73
N VAL A 106 19.29 -6.23 16.75
CA VAL A 106 19.67 -7.64 16.97
C VAL A 106 21.15 -7.78 16.61
N ALA A 107 21.96 -8.26 17.56
CA ALA A 107 23.37 -8.58 17.29
C ALA A 107 23.46 -9.58 16.12
N ASN A 108 24.32 -9.29 15.12
CA ASN A 108 24.51 -10.08 13.90
C ASN A 108 23.31 -10.15 12.92
N GLY A 109 22.36 -9.21 12.96
CA GLY A 109 21.30 -9.08 11.95
C GLY A 109 21.63 -8.12 10.80
N THR A 110 21.09 -8.37 9.61
CA THR A 110 21.05 -7.40 8.51
C THR A 110 19.88 -6.44 8.74
N THR A 111 20.15 -5.14 8.83
CA THR A 111 19.09 -4.11 8.92
C THR A 111 19.09 -3.26 7.66
N LEU A 112 17.89 -2.97 7.14
CA LEU A 112 17.68 -2.13 5.97
C LEU A 112 17.37 -0.70 6.42
N ILE A 113 18.10 0.26 5.86
CA ILE A 113 17.87 1.70 6.07
C ILE A 113 17.24 2.25 4.81
N ASN A 114 16.12 2.96 4.95
CA ASN A 114 15.43 3.65 3.87
C ASN A 114 15.38 5.15 4.19
N ALA A 115 15.70 5.96 3.20
CA ALA A 115 15.51 7.41 3.30
C ALA A 115 15.10 7.98 1.95
N ASP A 116 14.06 8.82 1.99
CA ASP A 116 13.48 9.48 0.83
C ASP A 116 13.81 10.96 0.89
N PHE A 117 14.27 11.52 -0.23
CA PHE A 117 14.44 12.97 -0.35
C PHE A 117 14.04 13.50 -1.71
N ARG A 118 13.55 14.74 -1.69
CA ARG A 118 13.23 15.54 -2.89
C ARG A 118 14.16 16.74 -2.96
N MET A 119 14.77 16.96 -4.12
CA MET A 119 15.52 18.18 -4.39
C MET A 119 14.69 19.10 -5.28
N SER A 120 14.70 20.41 -5.03
CA SER A 120 14.02 21.38 -5.88
C SER A 120 14.88 21.76 -7.09
N GLY A 121 14.28 21.81 -8.28
CA GLY A 121 14.91 22.27 -9.52
C GLY A 121 15.02 21.16 -10.59
N ALA A 122 15.61 21.50 -11.73
CA ALA A 122 15.94 20.50 -12.76
C ALA A 122 17.26 19.81 -12.38
N ASP A 123 17.31 18.48 -12.44
CA ASP A 123 18.46 17.73 -11.98
C ASP A 123 19.51 17.52 -13.09
N PRO A 124 20.73 18.05 -12.92
CA PRO A 124 21.74 18.01 -13.96
C PRO A 124 22.36 16.61 -14.08
N ALA A 125 22.63 16.19 -15.33
CA ALA A 125 23.54 15.09 -15.61
C ALA A 125 24.92 15.40 -15.02
N GLY A 126 25.60 14.40 -14.45
CA GLY A 126 26.93 14.59 -13.85
C GLY A 126 27.23 13.66 -12.68
N GLN A 127 28.34 13.93 -11.99
CA GLN A 127 28.77 13.18 -10.81
C GLN A 127 28.10 13.73 -9.55
N TRP A 128 27.40 12.86 -8.84
CA TRP A 128 26.76 13.12 -7.56
C TRP A 128 27.61 12.54 -6.43
N GLN A 129 27.55 13.18 -5.26
CA GLN A 129 28.28 12.74 -4.07
C GLN A 129 27.29 12.44 -2.94
N LEU A 130 27.53 11.36 -2.22
CA LEU A 130 26.84 11.00 -0.99
C LEU A 130 27.86 10.96 0.14
N GLU A 131 27.60 11.68 1.22
CA GLU A 131 28.46 11.73 2.40
C GLU A 131 27.63 11.32 3.62
N PHE A 132 28.01 10.24 4.28
CA PHE A 132 27.41 9.84 5.56
C PHE A 132 28.12 10.55 6.70
N TYR A 133 27.39 11.08 7.67
CA TYR A 133 27.98 11.76 8.83
C TYR A 133 27.08 11.70 10.08
N GLU A 134 27.70 11.85 11.26
CA GLU A 134 27.02 11.98 12.55
C GLU A 134 26.80 13.46 12.92
N SER A 135 25.72 13.78 13.64
CA SER A 135 25.67 15.04 14.37
C SER A 135 26.55 14.93 15.62
N VAL A 136 27.51 15.84 15.75
CA VAL A 136 28.56 15.87 16.80
C VAL A 136 28.00 15.85 18.25
N ASP A 137 26.70 16.05 18.43
CA ASP A 137 26.06 16.20 19.74
C ASP A 137 25.46 14.90 20.32
N ASP A 138 25.43 13.77 19.58
CA ASP A 138 24.83 12.50 20.05
C ASP A 138 25.79 11.31 19.84
N ALA A 139 26.44 10.88 20.94
CA ALA A 139 27.15 9.61 21.25
C ALA A 139 27.63 8.65 20.11
N PRO A 140 28.83 8.03 20.25
CA PRO A 140 29.48 7.27 19.18
C PRO A 140 28.68 6.00 18.83
N GLY A 141 28.10 5.95 17.64
CA GLY A 141 27.27 4.83 17.20
C GLY A 141 27.65 4.26 15.84
N LEU A 142 28.34 5.01 14.98
CA LEU A 142 28.68 4.57 13.62
C LEU A 142 30.08 3.96 13.47
N ALA A 143 30.96 4.04 14.46
CA ALA A 143 32.31 3.48 14.37
C ALA A 143 32.32 1.96 14.06
N ASP A 144 31.18 1.28 14.20
CA ASP A 144 31.04 -0.17 14.00
C ASP A 144 30.05 -0.55 12.88
N MET A 145 29.53 0.40 12.08
CA MET A 145 28.59 0.07 11.00
C MET A 145 29.31 -0.37 9.73
N VAL A 146 29.10 -1.62 9.30
CA VAL A 146 29.61 -2.14 8.03
C VAL A 146 28.49 -2.21 7.00
N TRP A 147 28.52 -1.34 5.99
CA TRP A 147 27.63 -1.40 4.84
C TRP A 147 28.01 -2.55 3.91
N ASN A 148 27.03 -3.42 3.62
CA ASN A 148 27.15 -4.59 2.75
C ASN A 148 26.69 -4.30 1.33
N SER A 149 25.71 -3.41 1.15
CA SER A 149 25.30 -2.92 -0.16
C SER A 149 24.65 -1.55 -0.04
N LEU A 150 24.77 -0.74 -1.09
CA LEU A 150 24.09 0.55 -1.21
C LEU A 150 23.43 0.63 -2.59
N ARG A 151 22.13 0.89 -2.64
CA ARG A 151 21.39 1.05 -3.90
C ARG A 151 20.70 2.41 -3.95
N PHE A 152 20.75 3.02 -5.13
CA PHE A 152 20.03 4.24 -5.48
C PHE A 152 18.96 3.94 -6.53
N GLU A 153 17.73 4.39 -6.29
CA GLU A 153 16.65 4.33 -7.27
C GLU A 153 16.08 5.74 -7.49
N PHE A 154 15.81 6.06 -8.76
CA PHE A 154 15.36 7.35 -9.23
C PHE A 154 13.94 7.21 -9.80
N GLU A 155 13.00 8.02 -9.32
CA GLU A 155 11.64 8.08 -9.88
C GLU A 155 11.60 9.07 -11.06
N ASP A 156 11.20 8.60 -12.25
CA ASP A 156 10.99 9.42 -13.44
C ASP A 156 9.58 10.01 -13.41
N THR A 157 9.48 11.32 -13.18
CA THR A 157 8.20 12.05 -13.19
C THR A 157 7.90 12.72 -14.53
N SER A 158 8.70 12.47 -15.58
CA SER A 158 8.43 13.04 -16.90
C SER A 158 7.25 12.30 -17.56
N GLY A 159 6.14 13.01 -17.74
CA GLY A 159 4.91 12.49 -18.33
C GLY A 159 5.16 11.83 -19.69
N GLY A 160 5.08 10.50 -19.70
CA GLY A 160 5.30 9.64 -20.85
C GLY A 160 5.59 8.22 -20.40
N THR A 161 4.57 7.52 -19.91
CA THR A 161 4.69 6.10 -19.59
C THR A 161 5.11 5.31 -20.83
N ASN A 162 6.32 4.74 -20.77
CA ASN A 162 6.83 3.82 -21.78
C ASN A 162 6.04 2.51 -21.68
N GLY A 163 5.04 2.33 -22.54
CA GLY A 163 4.08 1.23 -22.43
C GLY A 163 2.67 1.68 -22.77
N GLY A 164 1.71 0.77 -22.61
CA GLY A 164 0.32 1.20 -22.52
C GLY A 164 0.01 1.67 -21.11
N ASP A 165 -0.98 2.54 -20.97
CA ASP A 165 -1.32 3.17 -19.69
C ASP A 165 -2.81 3.47 -19.69
N ILE A 166 -3.57 2.77 -18.85
CA ILE A 166 -5.02 2.88 -18.79
C ILE A 166 -5.39 3.89 -17.71
N THR A 167 -6.16 4.90 -18.10
CA THR A 167 -6.94 5.69 -17.15
C THR A 167 -8.43 5.59 -17.46
N LEU A 168 -9.25 6.20 -16.61
CA LEU A 168 -10.70 6.25 -16.72
C LEU A 168 -11.13 7.71 -16.91
N CYS A 169 -11.71 8.01 -18.06
CA CYS A 169 -12.24 9.35 -18.32
C CYS A 169 -13.74 9.47 -18.09
N GLU A 170 -14.46 8.34 -18.02
CA GLU A 170 -15.84 8.32 -17.54
C GLU A 170 -16.07 7.08 -16.65
N VAL A 171 -16.77 7.31 -15.54
CA VAL A 171 -17.49 6.29 -14.76
C VAL A 171 -18.91 6.82 -14.60
N TYR A 172 -19.93 6.07 -14.98
CA TYR A 172 -21.27 6.64 -15.16
C TYR A 172 -22.40 5.59 -15.06
N GLY A 173 -23.64 6.06 -14.97
CA GLY A 173 -24.82 5.22 -15.18
C GLY A 173 -24.97 4.13 -14.12
N LEU A 174 -24.73 4.45 -12.84
CA LEU A 174 -25.07 3.55 -11.75
C LEU A 174 -26.56 3.22 -11.82
N GLU A 175 -26.89 1.94 -11.90
CA GLU A 175 -28.28 1.47 -11.98
C GLU A 175 -28.46 0.09 -11.36
N GLN A 176 -29.69 -0.16 -10.87
CA GLN A 176 -30.08 -1.50 -10.41
C GLN A 176 -30.41 -2.40 -11.60
N ARG A 177 -29.75 -3.55 -11.64
CA ARG A 177 -29.80 -4.53 -12.74
C ARG A 177 -30.61 -5.77 -12.38
N ALA A 178 -30.62 -6.11 -11.11
CA ALA A 178 -31.33 -7.25 -10.57
C ALA A 178 -31.69 -7.02 -9.11
N ARG A 179 -32.54 -7.89 -8.58
CA ARG A 179 -32.90 -7.94 -7.17
C ARG A 179 -33.04 -9.38 -6.72
N GLU A 180 -32.65 -9.61 -5.48
CA GLU A 180 -32.85 -10.85 -4.75
C GLU A 180 -33.14 -10.49 -3.29
N PHE A 181 -34.39 -10.65 -2.85
CA PHE A 181 -34.84 -10.24 -1.51
C PHE A 181 -34.46 -8.77 -1.19
N ASP A 182 -33.72 -8.57 -0.10
CA ASP A 182 -33.17 -7.31 0.40
C ASP A 182 -31.85 -6.90 -0.26
N VAL A 183 -31.40 -7.61 -1.31
CA VAL A 183 -30.16 -7.32 -2.03
C VAL A 183 -30.47 -6.76 -3.42
N ALA A 184 -29.91 -5.58 -3.69
CA ALA A 184 -29.88 -4.98 -5.01
C ALA A 184 -28.59 -5.38 -5.74
N GLY A 185 -28.72 -5.92 -6.96
CA GLY A 185 -27.59 -6.13 -7.86
C GLY A 185 -27.42 -4.90 -8.75
N LEU A 186 -26.35 -4.14 -8.55
CA LEU A 186 -26.05 -2.90 -9.27
C LEU A 186 -24.92 -3.10 -10.29
N SER A 187 -24.84 -2.18 -11.25
CA SER A 187 -23.69 -2.05 -12.15
C SER A 187 -23.54 -0.60 -12.60
N LEU A 188 -22.40 -0.31 -13.23
CA LEU A 188 -22.05 1.01 -13.76
C LEU A 188 -21.29 0.86 -15.08
N GLY A 189 -21.29 1.92 -15.88
CA GLY A 189 -20.55 2.03 -17.12
C GLY A 189 -19.17 2.62 -16.90
N THR A 190 -18.22 2.20 -17.75
CA THR A 190 -16.83 2.66 -17.73
C THR A 190 -16.42 3.10 -19.13
N THR A 191 -15.60 4.15 -19.20
CA THR A 191 -14.89 4.55 -20.42
C THR A 191 -13.40 4.64 -20.09
N SER A 192 -12.65 3.63 -20.52
CA SER A 192 -11.20 3.60 -20.37
C SER A 192 -10.54 4.44 -21.45
N TRP A 193 -9.31 4.89 -21.20
CA TRP A 193 -8.53 5.72 -22.10
C TRP A 193 -7.06 5.32 -22.02
N ASN A 194 -6.47 4.96 -23.17
CA ASN A 194 -5.04 4.66 -23.24
C ASN A 194 -4.24 5.96 -23.45
N ILE A 195 -3.71 6.50 -22.36
CA ILE A 195 -2.87 7.71 -22.36
C ILE A 195 -1.37 7.39 -22.55
N GLY A 196 -1.05 6.11 -22.71
CA GLY A 196 0.31 5.63 -22.86
C GLY A 196 0.87 5.83 -24.26
N SER A 197 2.07 5.29 -24.46
CA SER A 197 2.80 5.37 -25.73
C SER A 197 2.66 4.13 -26.61
N ARG A 198 1.96 3.08 -26.15
CA ARG A 198 1.77 1.81 -26.88
C ARG A 198 0.34 1.28 -26.76
N ALA A 199 -0.10 0.53 -27.76
CA ALA A 199 -1.37 -0.17 -27.70
C ALA A 199 -1.35 -1.30 -26.66
N MET A 200 -2.48 -1.53 -26.00
CA MET A 200 -2.63 -2.53 -24.92
C MET A 200 -3.46 -3.71 -25.38
N ALA A 201 -3.09 -4.93 -24.98
CA ALA A 201 -3.87 -6.10 -25.32
C ALA A 201 -5.28 -6.05 -24.69
N TRP A 202 -6.30 -6.40 -25.48
CA TRP A 202 -7.71 -6.38 -25.09
C TRP A 202 -8.44 -7.61 -25.63
N ARG A 203 -7.76 -8.76 -25.62
CA ARG A 203 -8.18 -9.98 -26.32
C ARG A 203 -9.22 -10.73 -25.51
N SER A 204 -10.28 -11.18 -26.15
CA SER A 204 -11.31 -11.96 -25.47
C SER A 204 -10.78 -13.31 -24.96
N ALA A 205 -11.34 -13.78 -23.84
CA ALA A 205 -11.16 -15.15 -23.37
C ALA A 205 -11.47 -16.14 -24.51
N PRO A 206 -10.68 -17.21 -24.68
CA PRO A 206 -9.76 -17.81 -23.71
C PRO A 206 -8.34 -17.20 -23.68
N ASP A 207 -8.05 -16.16 -24.46
CA ASP A 207 -6.78 -15.45 -24.31
C ASP A 207 -6.73 -14.79 -22.93
N VAL A 208 -5.56 -14.81 -22.29
CA VAL A 208 -5.37 -14.29 -20.93
C VAL A 208 -4.91 -12.82 -20.91
N ARG A 209 -4.84 -12.18 -22.08
CA ARG A 209 -4.31 -10.83 -22.27
C ARG A 209 -5.44 -9.83 -22.52
N HIS A 210 -6.09 -9.44 -21.44
CA HIS A 210 -7.09 -8.38 -21.35
C HIS A 210 -7.06 -7.76 -19.95
N PRO A 211 -7.61 -6.55 -19.77
CA PRO A 211 -7.79 -5.98 -18.45
C PRO A 211 -8.94 -6.61 -17.68
N PHE A 212 -8.84 -6.53 -16.36
CA PHE A 212 -9.90 -6.88 -15.40
C PHE A 212 -10.46 -5.60 -14.80
N ILE A 213 -11.78 -5.45 -14.80
CA ILE A 213 -12.45 -4.24 -14.31
C ILE A 213 -13.23 -4.58 -13.05
N ALA A 214 -12.85 -3.98 -11.94
CA ALA A 214 -13.56 -4.09 -10.67
C ALA A 214 -14.43 -2.84 -10.47
N MET A 215 -15.62 -3.04 -9.91
CA MET A 215 -16.56 -1.97 -9.58
C MET A 215 -16.99 -2.09 -8.12
N ASN A 216 -17.02 -0.96 -7.43
CA ASN A 216 -17.26 -0.87 -5.98
C ASN A 216 -18.23 0.25 -5.65
N ILE A 217 -18.94 0.10 -4.52
CA ILE A 217 -19.77 1.15 -3.92
C ILE A 217 -19.33 1.36 -2.48
N TYR A 218 -19.16 2.64 -2.12
CA TYR A 218 -18.75 3.08 -0.79
C TYR A 218 -19.79 4.01 -0.17
N ARG A 219 -19.83 4.01 1.16
CA ARG A 219 -20.57 4.94 2.01
C ARG A 219 -19.58 5.61 2.97
N LEU A 220 -19.58 6.94 3.04
CA LEU A 220 -18.95 7.72 4.10
C LEU A 220 -20.04 8.25 5.01
N ARG A 221 -20.01 7.88 6.30
CA ARG A 221 -20.98 8.36 7.29
C ARG A 221 -20.29 8.62 8.61
N ASP A 222 -20.45 9.82 9.16
CA ASP A 222 -19.85 10.23 10.44
C ASP A 222 -18.32 9.98 10.50
N GLY A 223 -17.61 10.17 9.38
CA GLY A 223 -16.17 9.93 9.21
C GLY A 223 -15.78 8.47 8.89
N ARG A 224 -16.73 7.52 8.95
CA ARG A 224 -16.47 6.12 8.64
C ARG A 224 -16.64 5.84 7.14
N PHE A 225 -15.54 5.52 6.48
CA PHE A 225 -15.53 5.09 5.07
C PHE A 225 -15.69 3.57 4.98
N THR A 226 -16.81 3.10 4.44
CA THR A 226 -17.17 1.67 4.36
C THR A 226 -17.53 1.26 2.94
N GLN A 227 -16.98 0.13 2.48
CA GLN A 227 -17.45 -0.50 1.26
C GLN A 227 -18.72 -1.30 1.52
N ILE A 228 -19.80 -0.94 0.83
CA ILE A 228 -21.12 -1.56 0.97
C ILE A 228 -21.47 -2.46 -0.23
N GLY A 229 -20.65 -2.44 -1.28
CA GLY A 229 -20.83 -3.32 -2.42
C GLY A 229 -19.57 -3.53 -3.24
N GLN A 230 -19.46 -4.72 -3.83
CA GLN A 230 -18.39 -5.09 -4.75
C GLN A 230 -18.93 -5.99 -5.85
N SER A 231 -18.42 -5.83 -7.07
CA SER A 231 -18.65 -6.78 -8.15
C SER A 231 -17.54 -7.83 -8.22
N TRP A 232 -17.83 -8.92 -8.92
CA TRP A 232 -16.81 -9.69 -9.61
C TRP A 232 -16.15 -8.85 -10.71
N VAL A 233 -15.03 -9.32 -11.26
CA VAL A 233 -14.31 -8.56 -12.28
C VAL A 233 -14.86 -8.82 -13.67
N LYS A 234 -15.04 -7.77 -14.45
CA LYS A 234 -15.32 -7.87 -15.88
C LYS A 234 -14.04 -8.20 -16.63
N HIS A 235 -14.10 -9.21 -17.48
CA HIS A 235 -13.04 -9.49 -18.45
C HIS A 235 -13.24 -8.60 -19.67
N GLY A 236 -12.23 -7.80 -20.01
CA GLY A 236 -12.18 -7.10 -21.30
C GLY A 236 -12.26 -8.10 -22.45
N PHE A 237 -12.97 -7.75 -23.52
CA PHE A 237 -13.19 -8.67 -24.64
C PHE A 237 -13.08 -8.03 -26.02
N PHE A 238 -13.26 -6.71 -26.08
CA PHE A 238 -13.14 -5.93 -27.30
C PHE A 238 -12.95 -4.47 -26.93
N ALA A 239 -11.90 -3.83 -27.45
CA ALA A 239 -11.66 -2.40 -27.28
C ALA A 239 -12.30 -1.62 -28.43
N LEU A 240 -13.19 -0.68 -28.12
CA LEU A 240 -13.60 0.32 -29.10
C LEU A 240 -12.40 1.19 -29.51
N SER A 241 -12.47 1.77 -30.71
CA SER A 241 -11.48 2.71 -31.23
C SER A 241 -12.08 4.11 -31.32
N ASP A 242 -12.64 4.57 -30.21
CA ASP A 242 -13.25 5.89 -30.10
C ASP A 242 -12.24 6.92 -29.56
N ALA A 243 -12.56 8.20 -29.70
CA ALA A 243 -11.74 9.33 -29.24
C ALA A 243 -12.52 10.23 -28.27
N GLN A 244 -13.28 9.63 -27.34
CA GLN A 244 -14.23 10.36 -26.50
C GLN A 244 -13.56 11.35 -25.54
N CYS A 245 -12.31 11.10 -25.15
CA CYS A 245 -11.64 11.83 -24.06
C CYS A 245 -10.44 12.67 -24.51
N GLY A 246 -9.65 12.18 -25.47
CA GLY A 246 -8.44 12.85 -25.95
C GLY A 246 -8.54 13.54 -27.32
N GLY A 247 -9.65 13.35 -28.04
CA GLY A 247 -9.84 13.90 -29.40
C GLY A 247 -8.95 13.29 -30.49
N PHE A 248 -8.10 12.31 -30.13
CA PHE A 248 -7.25 11.53 -31.04
C PHE A 248 -7.35 10.05 -30.68
N CYS A 249 -7.29 9.16 -31.68
CA CYS A 249 -7.23 7.72 -31.48
C CYS A 249 -6.45 7.07 -32.64
N ASN A 250 -5.40 6.32 -32.30
CA ASN A 250 -4.74 5.41 -33.24
C ASN A 250 -5.48 4.08 -33.25
N ALA A 251 -6.55 4.02 -34.05
CA ALA A 251 -7.50 2.91 -34.09
C ALA A 251 -6.84 1.54 -34.36
N THR A 252 -7.45 0.50 -33.83
CA THR A 252 -7.02 -0.90 -33.96
C THR A 252 -8.19 -1.78 -34.42
N SER A 253 -8.00 -3.10 -34.46
CA SER A 253 -9.07 -4.06 -34.77
C SER A 253 -9.95 -4.45 -33.57
N GLY A 254 -9.76 -3.82 -32.41
CA GLY A 254 -10.44 -4.14 -31.15
C GLY A 254 -9.80 -5.22 -30.28
N GLU A 255 -8.83 -5.96 -30.81
CA GLU A 255 -7.96 -6.86 -30.04
C GLU A 255 -6.94 -6.11 -29.16
N PHE A 256 -6.82 -4.80 -29.38
CA PHE A 256 -5.94 -3.91 -28.64
C PHE A 256 -6.62 -2.58 -28.39
N LEU A 257 -6.46 -1.96 -27.22
CA LEU A 257 -6.80 -0.56 -27.03
C LEU A 257 -5.66 0.31 -27.61
N GLY A 258 -5.95 1.02 -28.70
CA GLY A 258 -4.99 1.86 -29.41
C GLY A 258 -4.52 3.07 -28.60
N VAL A 259 -3.38 3.63 -28.96
CA VAL A 259 -2.85 4.85 -28.31
C VAL A 259 -3.82 6.01 -28.50
N GLY A 260 -4.18 6.68 -27.40
CA GLY A 260 -5.16 7.76 -27.37
C GLY A 260 -6.62 7.32 -27.45
N CYS A 261 -6.89 6.05 -27.80
CA CYS A 261 -8.24 5.55 -27.98
C CYS A 261 -8.94 5.29 -26.64
N THR A 262 -10.28 5.32 -26.69
CA THR A 262 -11.16 5.02 -25.58
C THR A 262 -12.02 3.78 -25.85
N ASP A 263 -12.27 3.00 -24.80
CA ASP A 263 -13.20 1.86 -24.81
C ASP A 263 -14.33 2.08 -23.81
N THR A 264 -15.59 2.08 -24.29
CA THR A 264 -16.78 2.24 -23.45
C THR A 264 -17.48 0.90 -23.26
N TYR A 265 -17.66 0.50 -21.99
CA TYR A 265 -18.67 -0.49 -21.62
C TYR A 265 -19.83 0.17 -20.89
N THR A 266 -21.06 -0.15 -21.31
CA THR A 266 -22.27 0.33 -20.65
C THR A 266 -22.52 -0.45 -19.35
N PRO A 267 -23.37 0.06 -18.44
CA PRO A 267 -23.80 -0.71 -17.28
C PRO A 267 -24.34 -2.10 -17.66
N SER A 268 -24.97 -2.24 -18.83
CA SER A 268 -25.48 -3.54 -19.29
C SER A 268 -24.42 -4.51 -19.76
N VAL A 269 -23.35 -4.01 -20.37
CA VAL A 269 -22.24 -4.86 -20.77
C VAL A 269 -21.43 -5.27 -19.54
N ASN A 270 -21.26 -4.34 -18.58
CA ASN A 270 -20.58 -4.60 -17.31
C ASN A 270 -21.40 -5.49 -16.35
N ALA A 271 -22.72 -5.52 -16.47
CA ALA A 271 -23.60 -6.41 -15.70
C ALA A 271 -23.77 -7.81 -16.31
N ASN A 272 -23.15 -8.12 -17.45
CA ASN A 272 -23.31 -9.43 -18.05
C ASN A 272 -22.58 -10.50 -17.23
N GLN A 273 -23.34 -11.24 -16.41
CA GLN A 273 -22.84 -12.26 -15.49
C GLN A 273 -21.93 -13.31 -16.17
N SER A 274 -22.21 -13.70 -17.41
CA SER A 274 -21.37 -14.70 -18.10
C SER A 274 -19.97 -14.20 -18.45
N GLY A 275 -19.76 -12.88 -18.43
CA GLY A 275 -18.46 -12.24 -18.67
C GLY A 275 -17.77 -11.73 -17.41
N LEU A 276 -18.30 -12.07 -16.23
CA LEU A 276 -17.76 -11.73 -14.93
C LEU A 276 -17.08 -12.95 -14.29
N GLY A 277 -15.85 -12.76 -13.80
CA GLY A 277 -15.02 -13.76 -13.13
C GLY A 277 -14.68 -13.34 -11.69
N PRO A 278 -14.44 -14.27 -10.77
CA PRO A 278 -14.18 -13.93 -9.39
C PRO A 278 -12.79 -13.30 -9.24
N ARG A 279 -12.67 -12.34 -8.32
CA ARG A 279 -11.41 -11.59 -8.10
C ARG A 279 -10.22 -12.49 -7.74
N PHE A 280 -10.45 -13.61 -7.05
CA PHE A 280 -9.38 -14.50 -6.58
C PHE A 280 -8.64 -15.23 -7.71
N GLU A 281 -9.21 -15.32 -8.93
CA GLU A 281 -8.53 -15.92 -10.09
C GLU A 281 -7.44 -15.02 -10.68
N VAL A 282 -7.43 -13.73 -10.29
CA VAL A 282 -6.51 -12.73 -10.82
C VAL A 282 -5.46 -12.42 -9.76
N ASN A 283 -4.19 -12.52 -10.14
CA ASN A 283 -3.10 -11.96 -9.36
C ASN A 283 -3.05 -10.44 -9.63
N PRO A 284 -3.38 -9.60 -8.63
CA PRO A 284 -3.58 -8.18 -8.88
C PRO A 284 -2.26 -7.41 -9.10
N TRP A 285 -1.15 -7.91 -8.57
CA TRP A 285 0.17 -7.32 -8.75
C TRP A 285 0.73 -7.50 -10.16
N THR A 286 0.49 -8.68 -10.73
CA THR A 286 1.05 -9.07 -12.04
C THR A 286 0.05 -8.93 -13.20
N GLY A 287 -1.25 -8.86 -12.90
CA GLY A 287 -2.31 -9.01 -13.90
C GLY A 287 -2.34 -10.41 -14.53
N ALA A 288 -1.84 -11.43 -13.82
CA ALA A 288 -1.87 -12.81 -14.27
C ALA A 288 -3.22 -13.46 -13.96
N TRP A 289 -3.71 -14.26 -14.89
CA TRP A 289 -4.93 -15.05 -14.81
C TRP A 289 -4.77 -16.28 -15.69
N ASP A 290 -5.41 -17.38 -15.32
CA ASP A 290 -5.45 -18.62 -16.10
C ASP A 290 -6.90 -18.92 -16.48
N PHE A 291 -7.13 -19.16 -17.78
CA PHE A 291 -8.45 -19.58 -18.24
C PHE A 291 -8.77 -21.02 -17.85
N ASN A 292 -7.75 -21.88 -17.74
CA ASN A 292 -7.95 -23.29 -17.44
C ASN A 292 -8.38 -23.47 -15.98
N GLY A 293 -9.60 -23.93 -15.77
CA GLY A 293 -10.24 -24.03 -14.45
C GLY A 293 -10.93 -22.75 -13.99
N SER A 294 -10.91 -21.66 -14.77
CA SER A 294 -11.65 -20.44 -14.44
C SER A 294 -13.16 -20.70 -14.44
N ILE A 295 -13.91 -19.94 -13.65
CA ILE A 295 -15.37 -19.89 -13.68
C ILE A 295 -15.91 -19.46 -15.05
N LEU A 296 -15.15 -18.71 -15.85
CA LEU A 296 -15.54 -18.41 -17.24
C LEU A 296 -15.56 -19.67 -18.11
N GLN A 297 -14.75 -20.68 -17.78
CA GLN A 297 -14.71 -21.96 -18.47
C GLN A 297 -15.69 -22.97 -17.86
N THR A 298 -15.76 -23.03 -16.53
CA THR A 298 -16.42 -24.10 -15.79
C THR A 298 -17.86 -23.75 -15.38
N GLY A 299 -18.22 -22.47 -15.36
CA GLY A 299 -19.45 -21.97 -14.78
C GLY A 299 -19.41 -21.97 -13.25
N ILE A 300 -20.42 -21.36 -12.63
CA ILE A 300 -20.57 -21.39 -11.18
C ILE A 300 -21.17 -22.73 -10.73
N PRO A 301 -20.55 -23.42 -9.76
CA PRO A 301 -21.19 -24.55 -9.10
C PRO A 301 -22.49 -24.11 -8.41
N GLY A 302 -23.63 -24.65 -8.84
CA GLY A 302 -24.95 -24.28 -8.31
C GLY A 302 -25.73 -23.28 -9.16
N GLY A 303 -25.08 -22.67 -10.17
CA GLY A 303 -25.69 -21.69 -11.07
C GLY A 303 -25.74 -20.28 -10.51
N ASP A 304 -26.04 -19.30 -11.36
CA ASP A 304 -26.18 -17.90 -10.97
C ASP A 304 -27.55 -17.62 -10.31
N THR A 305 -27.55 -16.85 -9.21
CA THR A 305 -28.72 -16.13 -8.73
C THR A 305 -28.93 -14.83 -9.56
N PRO A 306 -30.09 -14.15 -9.43
CA PRO A 306 -30.30 -12.88 -10.12
C PRO A 306 -29.22 -11.83 -9.79
N THR A 307 -28.66 -11.84 -8.58
CA THR A 307 -27.66 -10.85 -8.15
C THR A 307 -26.22 -11.35 -8.16
N SER A 308 -25.98 -12.63 -8.49
CA SER A 308 -24.63 -13.19 -8.48
C SER A 308 -23.69 -12.37 -9.35
N ARG A 309 -22.43 -12.24 -8.93
CA ARG A 309 -21.35 -11.51 -9.64
C ARG A 309 -21.51 -9.98 -9.80
N LEU A 310 -22.72 -9.44 -9.68
CA LEU A 310 -22.99 -8.00 -9.75
C LEU A 310 -22.47 -7.27 -8.50
N ILE A 311 -22.54 -5.93 -8.49
CA ILE A 311 -22.33 -5.18 -7.25
C ILE A 311 -23.52 -5.46 -6.32
N ARG A 312 -23.33 -6.29 -5.30
CA ARG A 312 -24.40 -6.61 -4.34
C ARG A 312 -24.39 -5.60 -3.20
N VAL A 313 -25.53 -4.96 -2.95
CA VAL A 313 -25.73 -3.99 -1.87
C VAL A 313 -27.02 -4.31 -1.13
N ARG A 314 -26.97 -4.33 0.21
CA ARG A 314 -28.17 -4.52 1.06
C ARG A 314 -29.03 -3.26 1.01
N ASP A 315 -30.35 -3.43 1.04
CA ASP A 315 -31.29 -2.31 1.09
C ASP A 315 -31.05 -1.43 2.33
N ALA A 316 -30.66 -2.03 3.46
CA ALA A 316 -30.34 -1.31 4.69
C ALA A 316 -29.12 -0.36 4.56
N ASP A 317 -28.20 -0.61 3.62
CA ASP A 317 -27.06 0.27 3.37
C ASP A 317 -27.40 1.47 2.48
N LEU A 318 -28.47 1.36 1.68
CA LEU A 318 -28.95 2.41 0.79
C LEU A 318 -30.10 3.22 1.39
N ASP A 319 -30.85 2.68 2.35
CA ASP A 319 -32.00 3.35 2.96
C ASP A 319 -31.61 4.70 3.59
N PRO A 320 -32.07 5.83 3.03
CA PRO A 320 -31.75 7.15 3.57
C PRO A 320 -32.26 7.35 5.01
N ALA A 321 -33.32 6.64 5.42
CA ALA A 321 -33.84 6.71 6.78
C ALA A 321 -32.92 6.03 7.80
N LEU A 322 -32.13 5.03 7.38
CA LEU A 322 -31.14 4.34 8.21
C LEU A 322 -29.75 4.99 8.12
N ASN A 323 -29.50 5.77 7.06
CA ASN A 323 -28.20 6.32 6.71
C ASN A 323 -28.24 7.84 6.56
N ASP A 324 -28.96 8.53 7.46
CA ASP A 324 -28.99 9.99 7.45
C ASP A 324 -27.57 10.56 7.53
N GLY A 325 -27.31 11.61 6.75
CA GLY A 325 -26.00 12.24 6.59
C GLY A 325 -24.95 11.43 5.82
N ALA A 326 -25.29 10.29 5.23
CA ALA A 326 -24.34 9.50 4.46
C ALA A 326 -24.05 10.09 3.06
N GLU A 327 -22.78 10.06 2.68
CA GLU A 327 -22.31 10.33 1.33
C GLU A 327 -21.97 9.01 0.64
N TYR A 328 -22.28 8.88 -0.64
CA TYR A 328 -22.07 7.65 -1.39
C TYR A 328 -21.20 7.86 -2.62
N PHE A 329 -20.38 6.87 -2.94
CA PHE A 329 -19.43 6.90 -4.05
C PHE A 329 -19.48 5.60 -4.83
N TYR A 330 -19.43 5.70 -6.15
CA TYR A 330 -19.15 4.55 -7.01
C TYR A 330 -17.76 4.68 -7.62
N GLU A 331 -17.07 3.56 -7.74
CA GLU A 331 -15.70 3.48 -8.23
C GLU A 331 -15.58 2.37 -9.26
N ALA A 332 -14.74 2.60 -10.26
CA ALA A 332 -14.20 1.56 -11.11
C ALA A 332 -12.68 1.62 -11.10
N PHE A 333 -12.03 0.47 -11.22
CA PHE A 333 -10.61 0.43 -11.52
C PHE A 333 -10.22 -0.79 -12.36
N TYR A 334 -9.12 -0.63 -13.08
CA TYR A 334 -8.59 -1.62 -14.00
C TYR A 334 -7.32 -2.25 -13.43
N ILE A 335 -7.18 -3.56 -13.64
CA ILE A 335 -5.89 -4.24 -13.55
C ILE A 335 -5.56 -4.75 -14.94
N ALA A 336 -4.42 -4.34 -15.48
CA ALA A 336 -3.90 -4.87 -16.73
C ALA A 336 -2.43 -5.24 -16.59
N ARG A 337 -2.06 -6.38 -17.20
CA ARG A 337 -0.68 -6.90 -17.13
C ARG A 337 0.36 -5.91 -17.64
N ASP A 338 0.01 -5.21 -18.73
CA ASP A 338 0.89 -4.33 -19.48
C ASP A 338 0.63 -2.83 -19.19
N ASP A 339 -0.02 -2.52 -18.06
CA ASP A 339 -0.21 -1.14 -17.60
C ASP A 339 1.08 -0.59 -17.01
N ALA A 340 1.55 0.51 -17.55
CA ALA A 340 2.74 1.19 -17.09
C ALA A 340 2.52 1.99 -15.80
N ASN A 341 1.28 2.38 -15.48
CA ASN A 341 0.95 3.11 -14.27
C ASN A 341 -0.41 2.68 -13.67
N PRO A 342 -0.48 1.50 -13.03
CA PRO A 342 -1.75 0.95 -12.54
C PRO A 342 -2.48 1.82 -11.48
N LEU A 343 -1.83 2.85 -10.92
CA LEU A 343 -2.43 3.72 -9.90
C LEU A 343 -3.31 4.82 -10.49
N ASN A 344 -3.18 5.14 -11.78
CA ASN A 344 -4.06 6.10 -12.46
C ASN A 344 -5.27 5.41 -13.15
N SER A 345 -5.36 4.09 -13.04
CA SER A 345 -6.36 3.23 -13.66
C SER A 345 -7.62 3.07 -12.80
N ALA A 346 -7.79 3.92 -11.81
CA ALA A 346 -8.96 4.02 -10.93
C ALA A 346 -9.62 5.40 -11.09
N ALA A 347 -10.94 5.43 -10.96
CA ALA A 347 -11.69 6.68 -10.86
C ALA A 347 -13.03 6.48 -10.18
N TRP A 348 -13.56 7.55 -9.57
CA TRP A 348 -14.79 7.52 -8.81
C TRP A 348 -15.63 8.78 -8.97
N LYS A 349 -16.91 8.69 -8.58
CA LYS A 349 -17.84 9.83 -8.49
C LYS A 349 -18.79 9.68 -7.30
N PRO A 350 -19.26 10.79 -6.73
CA PRO A 350 -20.33 10.76 -5.76
C PRO A 350 -21.68 10.46 -6.42
N PHE A 351 -22.64 9.95 -5.65
CA PHE A 351 -24.04 9.83 -6.03
C PHE A 351 -24.95 9.99 -4.80
N GLY A 352 -26.23 10.28 -5.03
CA GLY A 352 -27.27 10.32 -4.01
C GLY A 352 -28.25 9.15 -4.17
N VAL A 353 -28.84 8.71 -3.05
CA VAL A 353 -29.90 7.69 -3.05
C VAL A 353 -31.25 8.39 -2.93
N LEU A 354 -32.10 8.25 -3.96
CA LEU A 354 -33.41 8.92 -4.01
C LEU A 354 -34.52 8.12 -3.33
N GLY A 355 -34.29 6.84 -3.06
CA GLY A 355 -35.28 5.92 -2.52
C GLY A 355 -35.62 4.78 -3.49
N GLN A 356 -36.59 3.95 -3.09
CA GLN A 356 -37.10 2.87 -3.92
C GLN A 356 -38.49 3.20 -4.49
N THR A 357 -38.74 2.78 -5.73
CA THR A 357 -40.08 2.66 -6.30
C THR A 357 -40.28 1.24 -6.81
N ALA A 358 -41.32 0.56 -6.33
CA ALA A 358 -41.63 -0.83 -6.71
C ALA A 358 -40.44 -1.81 -6.59
N GLY A 359 -39.60 -1.65 -5.56
CA GLY A 359 -38.42 -2.48 -5.36
C GLY A 359 -37.23 -2.14 -6.25
N VAL A 360 -37.21 -0.97 -6.89
CA VAL A 360 -36.06 -0.51 -7.68
C VAL A 360 -35.51 0.77 -7.06
N TRP A 361 -34.24 0.75 -6.68
CA TRP A 361 -33.52 1.92 -6.21
C TRP A 361 -33.30 2.93 -7.34
N ALA A 362 -33.58 4.18 -7.05
CA ALA A 362 -33.25 5.31 -7.90
C ALA A 362 -32.07 6.09 -7.31
N PHE A 363 -31.16 6.52 -8.19
CA PHE A 363 -29.95 7.24 -7.82
C PHE A 363 -29.90 8.60 -8.50
N ASP A 364 -29.49 9.62 -7.77
CA ASP A 364 -29.07 10.90 -8.33
C ASP A 364 -27.57 10.86 -8.59
N GLN A 365 -27.15 11.13 -9.82
CA GLN A 365 -25.75 10.94 -10.23
C GLN A 365 -25.30 12.01 -11.21
N PRO A 366 -24.00 12.37 -11.21
CA PRO A 366 -23.47 13.33 -12.16
C PRO A 366 -23.73 12.89 -13.61
N ALA A 367 -23.90 13.86 -14.51
CA ALA A 367 -23.98 13.59 -15.94
C ALA A 367 -22.78 12.76 -16.42
N ARG A 368 -22.98 11.91 -17.43
CA ARG A 368 -21.93 11.07 -18.00
C ARG A 368 -20.68 11.89 -18.38
N SER A 369 -20.90 13.06 -19.01
CA SER A 369 -19.86 13.98 -19.46
C SER A 369 -19.09 14.70 -18.34
N THR A 370 -19.55 14.63 -17.10
CA THR A 370 -18.78 15.14 -15.96
C THR A 370 -17.57 14.23 -15.76
N ALA A 371 -16.37 14.79 -15.74
CA ALA A 371 -15.16 14.00 -15.50
C ALA A 371 -15.22 13.33 -14.10
N PRO A 372 -14.82 12.06 -13.95
CA PRO A 372 -14.66 11.43 -12.65
C PRO A 372 -13.42 11.98 -11.94
N LEU A 373 -13.34 11.76 -10.63
CA LEU A 373 -12.14 12.04 -9.86
C LEU A 373 -11.16 10.87 -10.06
N PRO A 374 -9.91 11.12 -10.51
CA PRO A 374 -8.92 10.08 -10.74
C PRO A 374 -8.38 9.52 -9.41
N GLY A 375 -7.91 8.27 -9.45
CA GLY A 375 -7.43 7.54 -8.29
C GLY A 375 -8.53 6.76 -7.57
N PHE A 376 -8.22 6.23 -6.40
CA PHE A 376 -9.15 5.43 -5.60
C PHE A 376 -9.96 6.33 -4.65
N ALA A 377 -11.24 6.02 -4.45
CA ALA A 377 -12.15 6.80 -3.62
C ALA A 377 -11.63 6.97 -2.18
N ILE A 378 -11.00 5.93 -1.62
CA ILE A 378 -10.39 5.97 -0.29
C ILE A 378 -9.34 7.08 -0.12
N GLN A 379 -8.72 7.54 -1.21
CA GLN A 379 -7.67 8.55 -1.18
C GLN A 379 -8.20 9.99 -1.14
N GLY A 380 -9.49 10.20 -1.43
CA GLY A 380 -10.04 11.55 -1.59
C GLY A 380 -11.51 11.76 -1.21
N ALA A 381 -12.23 10.72 -0.80
CA ALA A 381 -13.64 10.83 -0.39
C ALA A 381 -13.80 11.48 0.99
N SER A 382 -12.90 11.18 1.95
CA SER A 382 -12.83 11.93 3.22
C SER A 382 -11.74 13.01 3.11
N PRO A 383 -12.09 14.30 3.17
CA PRO A 383 -11.11 15.39 3.08
C PRO A 383 -10.25 15.56 4.34
N THR A 384 -10.67 14.97 5.46
CA THR A 384 -10.02 15.08 6.78
C THR A 384 -9.15 13.87 7.13
N ALA A 385 -9.34 12.75 6.45
CA ALA A 385 -8.57 11.54 6.70
C ALA A 385 -7.13 11.63 6.20
N GLN A 386 -6.21 11.04 6.96
CA GLN A 386 -4.82 10.83 6.55
C GLN A 386 -4.72 9.53 5.76
N VAL A 387 -4.14 9.58 4.56
CA VAL A 387 -3.99 8.42 3.68
C VAL A 387 -2.52 8.04 3.55
N THR A 388 -2.18 6.82 3.96
CA THR A 388 -0.83 6.26 3.92
C THR A 388 -0.80 5.05 2.99
N THR A 389 0.27 4.90 2.20
CA THR A 389 0.53 3.66 1.46
C THR A 389 1.30 2.69 2.34
N LEU A 390 0.88 1.43 2.39
CA LEU A 390 1.54 0.35 3.09
C LEU A 390 2.03 -0.68 2.09
N ALA A 391 3.33 -0.92 2.05
CA ALA A 391 3.94 -1.93 1.21
C ALA A 391 5.17 -2.51 1.92
N GLN A 392 5.57 -3.70 1.51
CA GLN A 392 6.77 -4.36 2.04
C GLN A 392 8.01 -3.46 1.91
N PHE A 393 8.14 -2.79 0.76
CA PHE A 393 9.27 -1.94 0.44
C PHE A 393 8.84 -0.75 -0.43
N PHE A 394 9.63 0.32 -0.43
CA PHE A 394 9.43 1.53 -1.24
C PHE A 394 10.68 1.87 -2.06
N PRO A 395 10.56 2.16 -3.36
CA PRO A 395 9.32 2.39 -4.11
C PRO A 395 8.57 1.08 -4.42
N VAL A 396 7.24 1.15 -4.46
CA VAL A 396 6.41 -0.04 -4.71
C VAL A 396 6.47 -0.41 -6.19
N SER A 397 7.40 -1.30 -6.53
CA SER A 397 7.64 -1.79 -7.90
C SER A 397 7.83 -3.31 -7.93
N ARG A 398 7.54 -3.96 -9.07
CA ARG A 398 7.60 -5.44 -9.20
C ARG A 398 8.96 -6.04 -8.84
N GLY A 399 10.03 -5.29 -9.01
CA GLY A 399 11.38 -5.74 -8.67
C GLY A 399 11.76 -5.53 -7.21
N PHE A 400 11.00 -4.73 -6.46
CA PHE A 400 11.39 -4.26 -5.12
C PHE A 400 10.38 -4.61 -4.04
N ALA A 401 9.08 -4.40 -4.27
CA ALA A 401 7.98 -4.78 -3.39
C ALA A 401 7.12 -5.86 -4.06
N PRO A 402 7.60 -7.12 -4.16
CA PRO A 402 6.97 -8.17 -4.97
C PRO A 402 5.53 -8.50 -4.57
N ASP A 403 5.11 -8.03 -3.40
CA ASP A 403 3.82 -8.38 -2.81
C ASP A 403 2.73 -7.35 -3.01
N GLY A 404 3.04 -6.16 -3.55
CA GLY A 404 2.07 -5.06 -3.77
C GLY A 404 1.90 -4.11 -2.58
N ARG A 405 0.77 -3.40 -2.56
CA ARG A 405 0.45 -2.31 -1.63
C ARG A 405 -1.00 -2.34 -1.14
N CYS A 406 -1.18 -1.69 0.00
CA CYS A 406 -2.47 -1.27 0.54
C CYS A 406 -2.49 0.26 0.69
N PHE A 407 -3.69 0.85 0.71
CA PHE A 407 -3.91 2.20 1.19
C PHE A 407 -4.67 2.15 2.51
N LEU A 408 -4.19 2.89 3.50
CA LEU A 408 -4.86 3.09 4.77
C LEU A 408 -5.33 4.53 4.88
N SER A 409 -6.63 4.72 5.00
CA SER A 409 -7.23 5.97 5.45
C SER A 409 -7.43 5.89 6.96
N SER A 410 -7.00 6.91 7.70
CA SER A 410 -7.12 7.00 9.16
C SER A 410 -7.58 8.38 9.59
N GLU A 411 -8.53 8.42 10.51
CA GLU A 411 -9.13 9.65 11.03
C GLU A 411 -9.50 9.49 12.51
N ALA A 412 -9.20 10.51 13.31
CA ALA A 412 -9.55 10.61 14.72
C ALA A 412 -10.46 11.81 14.94
N ILE A 413 -11.64 11.54 15.48
CA ILE A 413 -12.74 12.50 15.62
C ILE A 413 -12.96 12.76 17.11
N ASP A 414 -12.83 14.02 17.52
CA ASP A 414 -13.08 14.46 18.90
C ASP A 414 -14.59 14.43 19.22
N ASN A 415 -14.98 13.63 20.22
CA ASN A 415 -16.36 13.54 20.69
C ASN A 415 -16.75 14.71 21.61
N LYS A 416 -15.80 15.59 21.97
CA LYS A 416 -15.97 16.75 22.86
C LYS A 416 -16.32 16.38 24.31
N ASP A 417 -15.99 15.16 24.71
CA ASP A 417 -16.21 14.61 26.05
C ASP A 417 -14.94 14.00 26.67
N GLY A 418 -13.77 14.26 26.07
CA GLY A 418 -12.50 13.64 26.47
C GLY A 418 -12.27 12.27 25.86
N THR A 419 -13.08 11.87 24.88
CA THR A 419 -12.86 10.67 24.06
C THR A 419 -12.77 11.02 22.57
N TRP A 420 -12.13 10.13 21.81
CA TRP A 420 -11.96 10.23 20.37
C TRP A 420 -12.41 8.93 19.70
N ARG A 421 -13.18 9.04 18.61
CA ARG A 421 -13.42 7.92 17.70
C ARG A 421 -12.27 7.82 16.71
N TYR A 422 -11.68 6.64 16.59
CA TYR A 422 -10.69 6.32 15.57
C TYR A 422 -11.37 5.50 14.48
N GLU A 423 -11.35 6.00 13.26
CA GLU A 423 -11.93 5.40 12.07
C GLU A 423 -10.79 5.04 11.10
N TYR A 424 -10.74 3.77 10.69
CA TYR A 424 -9.76 3.28 9.73
C TYR A 424 -10.46 2.59 8.57
N ALA A 425 -9.98 2.84 7.36
CA ALA A 425 -10.35 2.07 6.18
C ALA A 425 -9.07 1.56 5.51
N LEU A 426 -8.98 0.25 5.30
CA LEU A 426 -7.83 -0.40 4.69
C LEU A 426 -8.21 -1.02 3.36
N MET A 427 -7.68 -0.46 2.27
CA MET A 427 -7.83 -0.98 0.92
C MET A 427 -6.63 -1.84 0.55
N ASN A 428 -6.87 -3.09 0.16
CA ASN A 428 -5.87 -3.84 -0.59
C ASN A 428 -6.00 -3.46 -2.07
N VAL A 429 -4.97 -2.80 -2.62
CA VAL A 429 -4.98 -2.35 -4.03
C VAL A 429 -4.53 -3.50 -4.93
N ASP A 430 -3.30 -3.96 -4.71
CA ASP A 430 -2.63 -4.95 -5.55
C ASP A 430 -1.82 -5.98 -4.74
N MET A 431 -2.12 -6.10 -3.44
CA MET A 431 -1.39 -6.97 -2.53
C MET A 431 -1.83 -8.43 -2.64
N ALA A 432 -1.09 -9.23 -3.43
CA ALA A 432 -1.48 -10.60 -3.77
C ALA A 432 -1.51 -11.56 -2.57
N ARG A 433 -0.67 -11.34 -1.57
CA ARG A 433 -0.62 -12.18 -0.35
C ARG A 433 -1.73 -11.90 0.66
N GLN A 434 -2.51 -10.83 0.43
CA GLN A 434 -3.64 -10.41 1.25
C GLN A 434 -3.26 -10.08 2.69
N VAL A 435 -4.18 -9.49 3.46
CA VAL A 435 -3.97 -9.14 4.87
C VAL A 435 -4.86 -10.00 5.76
N GLY A 436 -4.29 -10.58 6.80
CA GLY A 436 -4.95 -11.46 7.76
C GLY A 436 -5.08 -10.89 9.18
N ALA A 437 -4.30 -9.86 9.51
CA ALA A 437 -4.46 -9.12 10.75
C ALA A 437 -4.08 -7.65 10.60
N PHE A 438 -4.67 -6.81 11.45
CA PHE A 438 -4.40 -5.38 11.53
C PHE A 438 -4.26 -4.95 12.99
N ASP A 439 -3.14 -4.31 13.31
CA ASP A 439 -2.76 -3.90 14.66
C ASP A 439 -2.59 -2.37 14.73
N ILE A 440 -3.32 -1.74 15.67
CA ILE A 440 -3.19 -0.32 15.99
C ILE A 440 -2.54 -0.19 17.37
N PRO A 441 -1.42 0.52 17.52
CA PRO A 441 -0.78 0.71 18.81
C PRO A 441 -1.67 1.57 19.71
N ALA A 442 -1.81 1.17 20.96
CA ALA A 442 -2.45 1.98 21.98
C ALA A 442 -1.88 1.56 23.34
N ALA A 443 -1.17 2.49 23.98
CA ALA A 443 -0.49 2.26 25.25
C ALA A 443 -1.45 1.76 26.35
N PHE A 444 -0.85 1.19 27.39
CA PHE A 444 -1.54 0.88 28.64
C PHE A 444 -2.16 2.16 29.25
N GLY A 445 -3.25 2.03 30.01
CA GLY A 445 -4.00 3.17 30.60
C GLY A 445 -4.91 3.95 29.64
N ILE A 446 -4.85 3.64 28.34
CA ILE A 446 -5.84 4.10 27.36
C ILE A 446 -7.05 3.15 27.44
N ALA A 447 -8.17 3.69 27.89
CA ALA A 447 -9.46 3.00 27.88
C ALA A 447 -9.98 2.95 26.45
N ILE A 448 -10.29 1.75 25.98
CA ILE A 448 -10.80 1.48 24.63
C ILE A 448 -12.18 0.84 24.72
N SER A 449 -13.09 1.29 23.88
CA SER A 449 -14.46 0.79 23.78
C SER A 449 -14.96 0.85 22.34
N ASP A 450 -16.17 0.33 22.08
CA ASP A 450 -16.82 0.36 20.75
C ASP A 450 -15.92 -0.16 19.62
N ILE A 451 -15.19 -1.26 19.89
CA ILE A 451 -14.34 -1.88 18.89
C ILE A 451 -15.23 -2.57 17.86
N GLY A 452 -15.12 -2.16 16.60
CA GLY A 452 -15.94 -2.71 15.53
C GLY A 452 -15.20 -2.92 14.21
N PHE A 453 -15.91 -3.55 13.30
CA PHE A 453 -15.42 -4.03 12.01
C PHE A 453 -16.55 -4.04 10.98
N SER A 454 -16.23 -3.70 9.73
CA SER A 454 -17.12 -3.86 8.59
C SER A 454 -16.35 -4.27 7.35
N ALA A 455 -16.91 -5.19 6.57
CA ALA A 455 -16.39 -5.61 5.28
C ALA A 455 -17.55 -5.83 4.29
N PRO A 456 -17.33 -5.65 2.98
CA PRO A 456 -18.34 -5.93 1.98
C PRO A 456 -18.62 -7.44 1.92
N GLU A 457 -19.90 -7.81 1.79
CA GLU A 457 -20.25 -9.20 1.50
C GLU A 457 -19.66 -9.62 0.15
N HIS A 458 -19.14 -10.83 0.09
CA HIS A 458 -18.79 -11.50 -1.16
C HIS A 458 -19.78 -12.63 -1.45
N ASP A 459 -19.82 -13.04 -2.71
CA ASP A 459 -20.80 -14.00 -3.17
C ASP A 459 -20.63 -15.36 -2.49
N ARG A 460 -21.69 -15.83 -1.82
CA ARG A 460 -21.67 -17.01 -0.93
C ARG A 460 -21.42 -18.33 -1.65
N GLU A 461 -21.52 -18.35 -2.98
CA GLU A 461 -21.33 -19.55 -3.81
C GLU A 461 -19.91 -20.16 -3.71
N PHE A 462 -18.97 -19.51 -2.99
CA PHE A 462 -17.61 -20.00 -2.79
C PHE A 462 -17.16 -20.17 -1.34
N LEU A 463 -18.09 -20.36 -0.39
CA LEU A 463 -17.82 -20.71 1.01
C LEU A 463 -16.98 -21.99 1.23
N ASN A 464 -16.44 -22.63 0.19
CA ASN A 464 -15.66 -23.86 0.25
C ASN A 464 -14.50 -23.96 -0.80
N GLN A 465 -14.15 -22.89 -1.52
CA GLN A 465 -13.07 -22.93 -2.53
C GLN A 465 -11.71 -22.56 -1.91
N PRO A 466 -10.63 -23.32 -2.17
CA PRO A 466 -9.31 -23.03 -1.63
C PRO A 466 -8.77 -21.70 -2.17
N VAL A 467 -8.15 -20.90 -1.29
CA VAL A 467 -7.42 -19.69 -1.68
C VAL A 467 -6.18 -20.12 -2.46
N ALA A 468 -5.88 -19.43 -3.57
CA ALA A 468 -4.58 -19.54 -4.21
C ALA A 468 -3.49 -19.20 -3.17
N GLY A 469 -2.67 -20.18 -2.77
CA GLY A 469 -1.67 -20.02 -1.71
C GLY A 469 -1.94 -20.77 -0.39
N GLY A 470 -3.01 -21.57 -0.30
CA GLY A 470 -3.18 -22.54 0.80
C GLY A 470 -3.97 -22.05 2.02
N GLY A 471 -4.73 -20.97 1.90
CA GLY A 471 -5.79 -20.63 2.85
C GLY A 471 -7.00 -21.54 2.64
N GLY A 472 -7.65 -21.97 3.74
CA GLY A 472 -8.94 -22.65 3.70
C GLY A 472 -10.01 -21.82 2.97
N PRO A 473 -11.27 -22.27 2.95
CA PRO A 473 -12.29 -21.58 2.19
C PRO A 473 -12.54 -20.15 2.68
N ILE A 474 -12.78 -19.24 1.73
CA ILE A 474 -13.06 -17.83 2.04
C ILE A 474 -14.49 -17.70 2.55
N ASP A 475 -14.67 -17.07 3.71
CA ASP A 475 -15.99 -16.77 4.28
C ASP A 475 -16.22 -15.28 4.48
N ASN A 476 -17.46 -14.94 4.85
CA ASN A 476 -17.87 -13.57 5.17
C ASN A 476 -17.84 -13.31 6.69
N ASP A 477 -17.14 -14.15 7.46
CA ASP A 477 -17.15 -14.00 8.92
C ASP A 477 -16.38 -12.74 9.32
N PRO A 478 -16.86 -12.00 10.33
CA PRO A 478 -16.20 -10.77 10.77
C PRO A 478 -14.82 -11.07 11.35
N TRP A 479 -13.89 -10.12 11.23
CA TRP A 479 -12.59 -10.26 11.90
C TRP A 479 -12.78 -10.21 13.41
N GLY A 480 -12.16 -11.16 14.12
CA GLY A 480 -12.14 -11.15 15.57
C GLY A 480 -11.30 -9.98 16.06
N ALA A 481 -11.87 -9.19 16.97
CA ALA A 481 -11.18 -8.04 17.58
C ALA A 481 -10.72 -8.39 19.01
N GLU A 482 -9.50 -8.00 19.35
CA GLU A 482 -8.92 -8.19 20.68
C GLU A 482 -8.16 -6.92 21.13
N ARG A 483 -8.39 -6.51 22.38
CA ARG A 483 -7.55 -5.52 23.06
C ARG A 483 -6.37 -6.26 23.67
N THR A 484 -5.17 -5.97 23.20
CA THR A 484 -3.90 -6.50 23.75
C THR A 484 -3.26 -5.46 24.66
N ALA A 485 -2.13 -5.81 25.29
CA ALA A 485 -1.35 -4.87 26.09
C ALA A 485 -0.71 -3.76 25.22
N GLU A 486 -0.49 -4.06 23.94
CA GLU A 486 0.18 -3.21 22.96
C GLU A 486 -0.80 -2.36 22.13
N GLY A 487 -2.06 -2.77 22.02
CA GLY A 487 -2.96 -2.15 21.05
C GLY A 487 -4.34 -2.76 20.90
N VAL A 488 -4.98 -2.44 19.79
CA VAL A 488 -6.18 -3.12 19.29
C VAL A 488 -5.78 -3.92 18.07
N ARG A 489 -6.18 -5.18 18.05
CA ARG A 489 -5.85 -6.11 16.98
C ARG A 489 -7.12 -6.72 16.42
N TRP A 490 -7.25 -6.71 15.09
CA TRP A 490 -8.24 -7.50 14.38
C TRP A 490 -7.54 -8.61 13.61
N LYS A 491 -8.10 -9.82 13.61
CA LYS A 491 -7.55 -10.97 12.87
C LYS A 491 -8.62 -11.88 12.31
N THR A 492 -8.28 -12.62 11.27
CA THR A 492 -9.15 -13.61 10.65
C THR A 492 -8.40 -14.90 10.31
N GLY A 493 -9.13 -16.01 10.26
CA GLY A 493 -8.64 -17.29 9.73
C GLY A 493 -9.14 -17.62 8.32
N ALA A 494 -10.16 -16.92 7.82
CA ALA A 494 -10.89 -17.31 6.62
C ALA A 494 -11.48 -16.14 5.78
N ASN A 495 -11.42 -14.90 6.27
CA ASN A 495 -11.91 -13.72 5.53
C ASN A 495 -10.80 -12.68 5.27
N PRO A 496 -9.68 -13.04 4.61
CA PRO A 496 -8.58 -12.10 4.41
C PRO A 496 -8.99 -10.88 3.57
N LEU A 497 -8.32 -9.74 3.78
CA LEU A 497 -8.51 -8.53 2.98
C LEU A 497 -7.96 -8.76 1.56
N ARG A 498 -8.87 -8.90 0.61
CA ARG A 498 -8.56 -9.19 -0.80
C ARG A 498 -8.45 -7.92 -1.62
N TRP A 499 -7.78 -8.03 -2.76
CA TRP A 499 -7.56 -6.89 -3.64
C TRP A 499 -8.87 -6.28 -4.16
N GLY A 500 -8.84 -4.95 -4.32
CA GLY A 500 -9.99 -4.15 -4.70
C GLY A 500 -11.06 -4.00 -3.62
N THR A 501 -10.79 -4.43 -2.38
CA THR A 501 -11.74 -4.32 -1.27
C THR A 501 -11.21 -3.43 -0.16
N VAL A 502 -12.13 -2.81 0.56
CA VAL A 502 -11.89 -1.94 1.72
C VAL A 502 -12.57 -2.55 2.94
N TYR A 503 -11.80 -2.80 4.00
CA TYR A 503 -12.34 -3.17 5.31
C TYR A 503 -12.24 -1.97 6.24
N SER A 504 -13.30 -1.71 7.00
CA SER A 504 -13.37 -0.62 7.98
C SER A 504 -13.17 -1.17 9.38
N PHE A 505 -12.36 -0.48 10.19
CA PHE A 505 -12.07 -0.80 11.58
C PHE A 505 -12.26 0.45 12.42
N TRP A 506 -12.81 0.32 13.63
CA TRP A 506 -12.98 1.48 14.50
C TRP A 506 -12.95 1.11 15.97
N PHE A 507 -12.66 2.10 16.81
CA PHE A 507 -12.85 2.07 18.25
C PHE A 507 -12.94 3.49 18.81
N THR A 508 -13.40 3.61 20.05
CA THR A 508 -13.35 4.85 20.84
C THR A 508 -12.26 4.73 21.90
N ALA A 509 -11.43 5.76 22.05
CA ALA A 509 -10.40 5.82 23.10
C ALA A 509 -10.44 7.14 23.88
N ASN A 510 -10.04 7.10 25.15
CA ASN A 510 -9.92 8.29 26.01
C ASN A 510 -8.57 9.02 25.88
N ALA A 511 -7.98 9.01 24.67
CA ALA A 511 -6.71 9.66 24.40
C ALA A 511 -6.75 10.36 23.03
N PRO A 512 -6.17 11.57 22.92
CA PRO A 512 -6.10 12.31 21.67
C PRO A 512 -5.19 11.61 20.65
N PRO A 513 -5.31 11.93 19.35
CA PRO A 513 -4.50 11.27 18.33
C PRO A 513 -3.05 11.74 18.34
N THR A 514 -2.15 10.79 18.05
CA THR A 514 -0.76 11.02 17.64
C THR A 514 -0.47 10.20 16.37
N SER A 515 0.69 10.41 15.76
CA SER A 515 1.17 9.51 14.70
C SER A 515 1.71 8.23 15.33
N GLY A 516 1.08 7.09 15.05
CA GLY A 516 1.52 5.76 15.48
C GLY A 516 1.87 4.84 14.31
N THR A 517 2.69 3.83 14.57
CA THR A 517 3.03 2.79 13.59
C THR A 517 2.03 1.66 13.69
N VAL A 518 1.21 1.48 12.66
CA VAL A 518 0.27 0.37 12.55
C VAL A 518 0.91 -0.79 11.80
N THR A 519 0.46 -2.01 12.07
CA THR A 519 1.01 -3.22 11.46
C THR A 519 -0.07 -4.03 10.74
N LEU A 520 0.22 -4.44 9.50
CA LEU A 520 -0.55 -5.40 8.74
C LEU A 520 0.18 -6.73 8.77
N GLN A 521 -0.49 -7.81 9.16
CA GLN A 521 0.07 -9.16 8.98
C GLN A 521 -0.49 -9.80 7.73
N LEU A 522 0.39 -10.37 6.92
CA LEU A 522 0.01 -10.95 5.64
C LEU A 522 -0.62 -12.33 5.82
N PHE A 523 -1.68 -12.60 5.08
CA PHE A 523 -2.47 -13.82 5.24
C PHE A 523 -1.77 -15.04 4.63
N THR A 524 -1.20 -14.88 3.43
CA THR A 524 -0.46 -15.94 2.75
C THR A 524 1.03 -15.91 3.15
N PRO A 525 1.65 -17.06 3.48
CA PRO A 525 3.05 -17.13 3.87
C PRO A 525 4.02 -16.52 2.83
N GLY A 526 5.12 -15.95 3.32
CA GLY A 526 6.19 -15.37 2.51
C GLY A 526 7.39 -14.96 3.38
N ALA A 527 8.46 -14.49 2.74
CA ALA A 527 9.70 -14.12 3.44
C ALA A 527 9.50 -12.97 4.45
N ILE A 528 8.64 -12.01 4.12
CA ILE A 528 8.19 -10.97 5.04
C ILE A 528 6.76 -11.29 5.48
N THR A 529 6.53 -11.27 6.79
CA THR A 529 5.24 -11.63 7.38
C THR A 529 4.36 -10.42 7.69
N GLU A 530 4.93 -9.22 7.73
CA GLU A 530 4.24 -8.00 8.11
C GLU A 530 4.67 -6.77 7.31
N VAL A 531 3.77 -5.78 7.27
CA VAL A 531 3.97 -4.48 6.63
C VAL A 531 3.54 -3.40 7.62
N GLN A 532 4.28 -2.30 7.71
CA GLN A 532 3.99 -1.22 8.65
C GLN A 532 3.73 0.10 7.93
N GLY A 533 3.02 1.01 8.59
CA GLY A 533 2.78 2.36 8.10
C GLY A 533 2.38 3.33 9.21
N ALA A 534 2.52 4.62 8.96
CA ALA A 534 2.04 5.65 9.87
C ALA A 534 0.52 5.85 9.74
N ALA A 535 -0.17 5.95 10.86
CA ALA A 535 -1.58 6.31 10.93
C ALA A 535 -1.86 7.10 12.21
N GLN A 536 -3.05 7.71 12.28
CA GLN A 536 -3.51 8.27 13.55
C GLN A 536 -3.76 7.14 14.56
N ALA A 537 -3.19 7.24 15.75
CA ALA A 537 -3.35 6.28 16.83
C ALA A 537 -3.49 7.01 18.18
N PRO A 538 -4.05 6.38 19.22
CA PRO A 538 -4.13 6.98 20.54
C PRO A 538 -2.77 7.39 21.09
N ALA A 539 -2.62 8.66 21.43
CA ALA A 539 -1.43 9.16 22.08
C ALA A 539 -1.24 8.45 23.41
N PRO A 540 -0.03 7.93 23.70
CA PRO A 540 0.29 7.49 25.04
C PRO A 540 0.00 8.62 26.03
N LYS A 541 -0.69 8.30 27.12
CA LYS A 541 -0.79 9.24 28.24
C LYS A 541 0.61 9.43 28.81
N ALA A 542 0.94 10.66 29.19
CA ALA A 542 2.22 10.94 29.82
C ALA A 542 2.31 10.13 31.11
N ARG A 543 3.32 9.27 31.21
CA ARG A 543 3.61 8.53 32.43
C ARG A 543 4.41 9.43 33.36
N CYS A 544 3.86 9.76 34.51
CA CYS A 544 4.68 10.27 35.59
C CYS A 544 5.32 9.10 36.35
N THR A 545 6.49 9.33 36.95
CA THR A 545 7.17 8.30 37.75
C THR A 545 6.21 7.75 38.81
N GLY A 546 6.03 6.43 38.85
CA GLY A 546 5.05 5.77 39.73
C GLY A 546 3.70 5.44 39.09
N ASP A 547 3.30 6.08 37.98
CA ASP A 547 2.05 5.75 37.25
C ASP A 547 2.35 4.73 36.15
N THR A 548 2.47 3.49 36.56
CA THR A 548 2.75 2.34 35.70
C THR A 548 1.55 1.92 34.88
N ASN A 549 0.34 2.19 35.40
CA ASN A 549 -0.90 1.81 34.74
C ASN A 549 -1.41 2.86 33.74
N SER A 550 -0.80 4.05 33.75
CA SER A 550 -1.08 5.21 32.90
C SER A 550 -2.52 5.72 33.03
N ASP A 551 -3.13 5.58 34.19
CA ASP A 551 -4.47 6.12 34.50
C ASP A 551 -4.43 7.56 35.03
N SER A 552 -3.24 8.14 35.14
CA SER A 552 -2.94 9.49 35.65
C SER A 552 -3.05 9.64 37.17
N THR A 553 -3.13 8.54 37.92
CA THR A 553 -3.13 8.48 39.38
C THR A 553 -2.09 7.49 39.86
N VAL A 554 -1.17 7.91 40.73
CA VAL A 554 -0.23 6.97 41.37
C VAL A 554 -0.90 6.34 42.59
N ASP A 555 -1.33 5.08 42.49
CA ASP A 555 -2.03 4.38 43.58
C ASP A 555 -1.69 2.88 43.69
N PHE A 556 -2.59 2.11 44.30
CA PHE A 556 -2.37 0.69 44.54
C PHE A 556 -2.42 -0.15 43.25
N ASP A 557 -3.18 0.30 42.25
CA ASP A 557 -3.29 -0.40 40.98
C ASP A 557 -1.95 -0.37 40.21
N ASP A 558 -1.10 0.63 40.47
CA ASP A 558 0.28 0.64 39.99
C ASP A 558 1.16 -0.43 40.62
N ILE A 559 1.06 -0.62 41.94
CA ILE A 559 1.78 -1.72 42.61
C ILE A 559 1.34 -3.05 42.03
N VAL A 560 0.05 -3.22 41.74
CA VAL A 560 -0.47 -4.42 41.09
C VAL A 560 0.15 -4.60 39.71
N ALA A 561 0.27 -3.55 38.91
CA ALA A 561 0.90 -3.60 37.60
C ALA A 561 2.40 -3.95 37.66
N VAL A 562 3.16 -3.40 38.62
CA VAL A 562 4.56 -3.79 38.88
C VAL A 562 4.65 -5.29 39.21
N LEU A 563 3.81 -5.77 40.12
CA LEU A 563 3.83 -7.17 40.56
C LEU A 563 3.40 -8.14 39.46
N GLN A 564 2.46 -7.75 38.60
CA GLN A 564 2.04 -8.56 37.45
C GLN A 564 3.14 -8.74 36.41
N ASN A 565 4.06 -7.77 36.31
CA ASN A 565 5.15 -7.76 35.34
C ASN A 565 6.53 -7.95 35.99
N TRP A 566 6.55 -8.48 37.21
CA TRP A 566 7.78 -8.63 38.00
C TRP A 566 8.89 -9.39 37.26
N ARG A 567 10.10 -8.81 37.21
CA ARG A 567 11.28 -9.32 36.50
C ARG A 567 11.08 -9.50 34.99
N THR A 568 10.20 -8.70 34.40
CA THR A 568 10.13 -8.56 32.94
C THR A 568 10.96 -7.36 32.50
N ILE A 569 11.26 -7.31 31.20
CA ILE A 569 11.93 -6.18 30.55
C ILE A 569 10.89 -5.50 29.67
N GLY A 570 10.82 -4.18 29.75
CA GLY A 570 9.90 -3.37 28.96
C GLY A 570 8.99 -2.50 29.82
N PRO A 571 8.11 -1.70 29.18
CA PRO A 571 7.44 -0.61 29.86
C PRO A 571 6.33 -1.06 30.83
N PHE A 572 5.99 -2.35 30.91
CA PHE A 572 4.86 -2.81 31.72
C PHE A 572 5.30 -2.97 33.18
N GLY A 573 4.78 -2.17 34.11
CA GLY A 573 5.20 -2.22 35.51
C GLY A 573 6.54 -1.55 35.80
N ASP A 574 7.21 -0.99 34.78
CA ASP A 574 8.43 -0.18 34.90
C ASP A 574 8.04 1.27 35.26
N ALA A 575 8.03 1.55 36.56
CA ALA A 575 7.65 2.82 37.17
C ALA A 575 8.80 3.83 37.15
N THR A 576 10.05 3.36 37.14
CA THR A 576 11.27 4.19 37.06
C THR A 576 11.63 4.59 35.63
N GLN A 577 11.09 3.87 34.65
CA GLN A 577 11.38 3.97 33.21
C GLN A 577 12.82 3.61 32.86
N ASP A 578 13.44 2.68 33.60
CA ASP A 578 14.81 2.22 33.34
C ASP A 578 14.88 0.96 32.48
N GLY A 579 13.72 0.36 32.16
CA GLY A 579 13.57 -0.79 31.28
C GLY A 579 13.47 -2.14 31.99
N ASP A 580 13.73 -2.20 33.30
CA ASP A 580 13.63 -3.40 34.12
C ASP A 580 12.47 -3.27 35.11
N VAL A 581 11.73 -4.37 35.34
CA VAL A 581 10.65 -4.38 36.35
C VAL A 581 11.12 -5.05 37.63
N ASP A 582 11.47 -4.26 38.63
CA ASP A 582 12.02 -4.74 39.90
C ASP A 582 11.53 -3.94 41.13
N PHE A 583 12.30 -4.01 42.21
CA PHE A 583 11.91 -3.40 43.48
C PHE A 583 12.00 -1.87 43.46
N ASP A 584 12.84 -1.31 42.59
CA ASP A 584 12.98 0.13 42.44
C ASP A 584 11.69 0.72 41.85
N ASP A 585 10.91 -0.05 41.09
CA ASP A 585 9.58 0.34 40.62
C ASP A 585 8.54 0.43 41.74
N ILE A 586 8.50 -0.57 42.61
CA ILE A 586 7.62 -0.51 43.80
C ILE A 586 7.99 0.71 44.64
N SER A 587 9.28 0.99 44.77
CA SER A 587 9.78 2.16 45.49
C SER A 587 9.34 3.45 44.81
N ALA A 588 9.39 3.53 43.47
CA ALA A 588 8.94 4.68 42.70
C ALA A 588 7.43 4.93 42.84
N VAL A 589 6.59 3.88 42.82
CA VAL A 589 5.15 3.99 43.08
C VAL A 589 4.90 4.53 44.50
N LEU A 590 5.56 3.98 45.50
CA LEU A 590 5.38 4.40 46.90
C LEU A 590 5.89 5.81 47.18
N VAL A 591 6.96 6.25 46.51
CA VAL A 591 7.51 7.62 46.65
C VAL A 591 6.57 8.65 46.03
N ASN A 592 5.90 8.31 44.92
CA ASN A 592 5.00 9.20 44.21
C ASN A 592 3.53 8.98 44.57
N TRP A 593 3.24 8.26 45.65
CA TRP A 593 1.89 7.90 46.07
C TRP A 593 0.95 9.11 46.16
N LEU A 594 -0.19 9.02 45.46
CA LEU A 594 -1.21 10.08 45.34
C LEU A 594 -0.72 11.41 44.75
N GLN A 595 0.47 11.43 44.12
CA GLN A 595 0.89 12.58 43.32
C GLN A 595 0.05 12.63 42.03
N PRO A 596 -0.49 13.80 41.65
CA PRO A 596 -1.17 13.95 40.37
C PRO A 596 -0.14 13.89 39.23
N CYS A 597 -0.37 13.05 38.22
CA CYS A 597 0.40 13.11 36.98
C CYS A 597 -0.02 14.35 36.16
N PRO A 598 0.93 15.15 35.63
CA PRO A 598 0.64 16.32 34.82
C PRO A 598 0.12 16.00 33.42
#